data_AF-A0A9E7D8D4-F1
#
_entry.id   AF-A0A9E7D8D4-F1
#
_cell.length_a   1.000
_cell.length_b   1.000
_cell.length_c   1.000
_cell.angle_alpha   90.00
_cell.angle_beta   90.00
_cell.angle_gamma   90.00
#
_symmetry.space_group_name_H-M   'P 1'
#
loop_
_entity.id
_entity.type
_entity.pdbx_description
1 polymer ?
#
loop_
_entity_poly.entity_id
_entity_poly.type
_entity_poly.pdbx_seq_one_letter_code
_entity_poly.pdbx_strand_id
1 'polypeptide(L)'
;MLPPIRGSQAPARDQIRRRPASGGFTLPEAAPRAASAAGSVQGSFGMLGLQEGWSPAERDAAARRRGAAVLRELAGLQLALLDGGIDSARLSRLAMLAEGEAGADPALREITDAISLRARIELARRGG
;
A
#
# COMPACT_ATOMS: atom_id res chain seq x y z
N MET A 1 18.43 -30.56 57.55
CA MET A 1 17.19 -31.28 57.16
C MET A 1 16.16 -30.21 56.81
N LEU A 2 15.97 -29.92 55.52
CA LEU A 2 15.13 -28.81 55.03
C LEU A 2 13.71 -29.32 54.72
N PRO A 3 12.63 -28.58 55.03
CA PRO A 3 11.26 -28.98 54.70
C PRO A 3 10.95 -28.72 53.21
N PRO A 4 10.06 -29.51 52.57
CA PRO A 4 9.67 -29.29 51.18
C PRO A 4 8.69 -28.11 51.06
N ILE A 5 8.98 -27.22 50.10
CA ILE A 5 8.12 -26.10 49.72
C ILE A 5 6.93 -26.66 48.93
N ARG A 6 5.72 -26.41 49.42
CA ARG A 6 4.46 -26.76 48.75
C ARG A 6 3.90 -25.52 48.03
N GLY A 7 3.79 -25.61 46.70
CA GLY A 7 2.66 -25.08 45.94
C GLY A 7 2.89 -23.80 45.12
N SER A 8 2.60 -23.89 43.82
CA SER A 8 1.64 -22.98 43.19
C SER A 8 0.85 -23.78 42.15
N GLN A 9 -0.45 -23.95 42.37
CA GLN A 9 -1.36 -24.55 41.40
C GLN A 9 -1.45 -23.67 40.15
N ALA A 10 -1.37 -24.29 38.97
CA ALA A 10 -1.63 -23.61 37.70
C ALA A 10 -3.12 -23.24 37.61
N PRO A 11 -3.47 -22.06 37.07
CA PRO A 11 -4.87 -21.70 36.88
C PRO A 11 -5.52 -22.65 35.88
N ALA A 12 -6.69 -23.17 36.26
CA ALA A 12 -7.55 -23.97 35.42
C ALA A 12 -7.88 -23.23 34.12
N ARG A 13 -7.73 -23.91 32.99
CA ARG A 13 -8.16 -23.41 31.68
C ARG A 13 -9.68 -23.30 31.70
N ASP A 14 -10.18 -22.07 31.73
CA ASP A 14 -11.60 -21.78 31.58
C ASP A 14 -12.05 -22.22 30.18
N GLN A 15 -12.84 -23.30 30.15
CA GLN A 15 -13.35 -23.86 28.91
C GLN A 15 -14.51 -22.96 28.45
N ILE A 16 -14.21 -22.03 27.54
CA ILE A 16 -15.20 -21.18 26.90
C ILE A 16 -16.23 -22.08 26.19
N ARG A 17 -17.40 -22.23 26.83
CA ARG A 17 -18.54 -22.97 26.31
C ARG A 17 -19.08 -22.22 25.10
N ARG A 18 -18.77 -22.70 23.89
CA ARG A 18 -19.31 -22.15 22.64
C ARG A 18 -20.84 -22.29 22.64
N ARG A 19 -21.53 -21.16 22.61
CA ARG A 19 -22.99 -21.07 22.41
C ARG A 19 -23.29 -21.25 20.92
N PRO A 20 -24.23 -22.14 20.52
CA PRO A 20 -24.61 -22.24 19.12
C PRO A 20 -25.32 -20.95 18.69
N ALA A 21 -24.76 -20.27 17.69
CA ALA A 21 -25.40 -19.15 17.03
C ALA A 21 -26.53 -19.68 16.14
N SER A 22 -27.78 -19.48 16.55
CA SER A 22 -28.94 -19.63 15.68
C SER A 22 -29.08 -18.36 14.85
N GLY A 23 -28.52 -18.35 13.65
CA GLY A 23 -28.64 -17.26 12.68
C GLY A 23 -28.33 -17.80 11.30
N GLY A 24 -29.35 -18.33 10.64
CA GLY A 24 -29.26 -18.80 9.25
C GLY A 24 -29.08 -17.62 8.31
N PHE A 25 -28.10 -17.72 7.41
CA PHE A 25 -27.92 -16.82 6.29
C PHE A 25 -28.75 -17.35 5.10
N THR A 26 -29.61 -16.53 4.53
CA THR A 26 -30.35 -16.85 3.30
C THR A 26 -30.04 -15.83 2.22
N LEU A 27 -29.83 -16.32 1.00
CA LEU A 27 -29.56 -15.51 -0.18
C LEU A 27 -30.89 -15.22 -0.90
N PRO A 28 -31.16 -13.98 -1.35
CA PRO A 28 -32.33 -13.72 -2.19
C PRO A 28 -32.12 -14.30 -3.59
N GLU A 29 -33.13 -15.01 -4.09
CA GLU A 29 -33.19 -15.53 -5.45
C GLU A 29 -33.38 -14.38 -6.45
N ALA A 30 -32.50 -14.29 -7.45
CA ALA A 30 -32.54 -13.24 -8.46
C ALA A 30 -33.60 -13.58 -9.52
N ALA A 31 -34.62 -12.73 -9.66
CA ALA A 31 -35.59 -12.82 -10.73
C ALA A 31 -34.97 -12.43 -12.10
N PRO A 32 -35.34 -13.07 -13.23
CA PRO A 32 -34.81 -12.74 -14.53
C PRO A 32 -35.32 -11.37 -15.02
N ARG A 33 -34.39 -10.45 -15.29
CA ARG A 33 -34.67 -9.13 -15.89
C ARG A 33 -34.85 -9.30 -17.41
N ALA A 34 -35.99 -8.88 -17.93
CA ALA A 34 -36.33 -8.92 -19.35
C ALA A 34 -35.34 -8.10 -20.21
N ALA A 35 -35.01 -8.65 -21.38
CA ALA A 35 -34.25 -7.98 -22.43
C ALA A 35 -35.13 -7.00 -23.21
N SER A 36 -34.64 -5.78 -23.46
CA SER A 36 -34.91 -4.95 -24.66
C SER A 36 -34.25 -3.57 -24.55
N ALA A 37 -33.31 -3.27 -25.45
CA ALA A 37 -33.33 -2.08 -26.30
C ALA A 37 -32.05 -2.01 -27.15
N ALA A 38 -32.22 -2.18 -28.47
CA ALA A 38 -31.22 -1.83 -29.45
C ALA A 38 -31.09 -0.30 -29.51
N GLY A 39 -29.88 0.21 -29.32
CA GLY A 39 -29.49 1.59 -29.60
C GLY A 39 -28.06 1.57 -30.12
N SER A 40 -27.89 1.81 -31.41
CA SER A 40 -26.60 1.89 -32.08
C SER A 40 -25.78 3.05 -31.52
N VAL A 41 -24.75 2.74 -30.73
CA VAL A 41 -23.71 3.71 -30.34
C VAL A 41 -22.80 3.92 -31.55
N GLN A 42 -23.20 4.84 -32.43
CA GLN A 42 -22.36 5.32 -33.51
C GLN A 42 -21.29 6.25 -32.93
N GLY A 43 -20.06 5.74 -32.86
CA GLY A 43 -18.85 6.51 -33.11
C GLY A 43 -18.47 7.60 -32.10
N SER A 44 -18.10 7.23 -30.87
CA SER A 44 -17.20 8.04 -30.04
C SER A 44 -15.72 7.70 -30.30
N PHE A 45 -15.34 7.50 -31.58
CA PHE A 45 -13.95 7.31 -32.00
C PHE A 45 -13.33 8.65 -32.44
N GLY A 46 -13.40 9.67 -31.59
CA GLY A 46 -13.04 11.05 -31.97
C GLY A 46 -12.03 11.77 -31.06
N MET A 47 -11.45 11.11 -30.05
CA MET A 47 -10.44 11.74 -29.19
C MET A 47 -9.53 10.73 -28.47
N LEU A 48 -9.10 9.68 -29.18
CA LEU A 48 -8.08 8.73 -28.68
C LEU A 48 -6.81 8.68 -29.54
N GLY A 49 -6.65 9.64 -30.46
CA GLY A 49 -5.41 9.83 -31.19
C GLY A 49 -4.58 10.91 -30.51
N LEU A 50 -3.42 10.54 -29.95
CA LEU A 50 -2.39 11.43 -29.39
C LEU A 50 -2.60 11.92 -27.94
N GLN A 51 -2.89 11.02 -27.01
CA GLN A 51 -2.15 11.12 -25.74
C GLN A 51 -0.79 10.46 -26.02
N GLU A 52 0.18 11.23 -26.52
CA GLU A 52 1.59 10.79 -26.64
C GLU A 52 2.14 10.58 -25.23
N GLY A 53 1.72 9.47 -24.62
CA GLY A 53 2.31 8.97 -23.40
C GLY A 53 3.78 8.70 -23.63
N TRP A 54 4.58 8.90 -22.59
CA TRP A 54 6.01 8.63 -22.63
C TRP A 54 6.30 7.24 -23.18
N SER A 55 7.31 7.16 -24.04
CA SER A 55 7.88 5.91 -24.48
C SER A 55 8.30 5.06 -23.26
N PRO A 56 8.37 3.72 -23.40
CA PRO A 56 8.86 2.86 -22.31
C PRO A 56 10.20 3.34 -21.73
N ALA A 57 11.13 3.76 -22.59
CA ALA A 57 12.44 4.26 -22.19
C ALA A 57 12.35 5.57 -21.39
N GLU A 58 11.47 6.49 -21.77
CA GLU A 58 11.24 7.74 -21.02
C GLU A 58 10.60 7.46 -19.66
N ARG A 59 9.67 6.51 -19.58
CA ARG A 59 9.09 6.05 -18.31
C ARG A 59 10.14 5.43 -17.40
N ASP A 60 11.01 4.58 -17.93
CA ASP A 60 12.11 3.99 -17.16
C ASP A 60 13.11 5.06 -16.70
N ALA A 61 13.45 6.01 -17.56
CA ALA A 61 14.34 7.11 -17.20
C ALA A 61 13.73 7.99 -16.09
N ALA A 62 12.43 8.26 -16.15
CA ALA A 62 11.72 9.00 -15.12
C ALA A 62 11.64 8.23 -13.79
N ALA A 63 11.33 6.94 -13.83
CA ALA A 63 11.31 6.07 -12.65
C ALA A 63 12.69 5.99 -11.98
N ARG A 64 13.78 5.84 -12.75
CA ARG A 64 15.16 5.88 -12.24
C ARG A 64 15.50 7.20 -11.55
N ARG A 65 15.18 8.33 -12.18
CA ARG A 65 15.42 9.67 -11.60
C ARG A 65 14.62 9.85 -10.31
N ARG A 66 13.35 9.42 -10.29
CA ARG A 66 12.48 9.48 -9.12
C ARG A 66 13.01 8.60 -7.99
N GLY A 67 13.33 7.34 -8.27
CA GLY A 67 13.91 6.43 -7.27
C GLY A 67 15.19 6.97 -6.65
N ALA A 68 16.10 7.53 -7.46
CA ALA A 68 17.30 8.19 -6.97
C ALA A 68 16.99 9.43 -6.09
N ALA A 69 15.98 10.21 -6.46
CA ALA A 69 15.54 11.35 -5.64
C ALA A 69 14.96 10.90 -4.29
N VAL A 70 14.13 9.86 -4.26
CA VAL A 70 13.60 9.27 -3.02
C VAL A 70 14.73 8.80 -2.12
N LEU A 71 15.72 8.08 -2.66
CA LEU A 71 16.88 7.61 -1.89
C LEU A 71 17.69 8.76 -1.29
N ARG A 72 17.89 9.86 -2.03
CA ARG A 72 18.57 11.06 -1.49
C ARG A 72 17.77 11.71 -0.37
N GLU A 73 16.45 11.83 -0.51
CA GLU A 73 15.61 12.38 0.56
C GLU A 73 15.62 11.48 1.80
N LEU A 74 15.57 10.16 1.64
CA LEU A 74 15.69 9.19 2.74
C LEU A 74 17.05 9.29 3.44
N ALA A 75 18.16 9.37 2.70
CA ALA A 75 19.50 9.50 3.27
C ALA A 75 19.65 10.79 4.08
N GLY A 76 19.18 11.93 3.53
CA GLY A 76 19.20 13.19 4.27
C GLY A 76 18.28 13.18 5.50
N LEU A 77 17.18 12.44 5.46
CA LEU A 77 16.29 12.27 6.62
C LEU A 77 17.00 11.46 7.72
N GLN A 78 17.70 10.39 7.33
CA GLN A 78 18.49 9.59 8.27
C GLN A 78 19.58 10.43 8.95
N LEU A 79 20.29 11.27 8.20
CA LEU A 79 21.29 12.18 8.76
C LEU A 79 20.66 13.16 9.76
N ALA A 80 19.57 13.84 9.39
CA ALA A 80 18.88 14.77 10.28
C ALA A 80 18.43 14.09 11.60
N LEU A 81 17.99 12.84 11.53
CA LEU A 81 17.59 12.08 12.71
C LEU A 81 18.78 11.73 13.62
N LEU A 82 19.95 11.44 13.05
CA LEU A 82 21.17 11.25 13.83
C LEU A 82 21.59 12.53 14.55
N ASP A 83 21.31 13.69 13.95
CA ASP A 83 21.50 15.01 14.55
C ASP A 83 20.37 15.40 15.53
N GLY A 84 19.38 14.52 15.75
CA GLY A 84 18.26 14.74 16.67
C GLY A 84 17.13 15.62 16.11
N GLY A 85 17.13 15.90 14.80
CA GLY A 85 16.15 16.76 14.14
C GLY A 85 15.18 16.02 13.21
N ILE A 86 14.06 16.67 12.91
CA ILE A 86 13.12 16.27 11.86
C ILE A 86 13.00 17.43 10.87
N ASP A 87 13.32 17.17 9.60
CA ASP A 87 13.22 18.14 8.50
C ASP A 87 11.85 18.00 7.80
N SER A 88 10.91 18.89 8.13
CA SER A 88 9.54 18.86 7.57
C SER A 88 9.50 19.12 6.06
N ALA A 89 10.40 19.97 5.54
CA ALA A 89 10.48 20.25 4.11
C ALA A 89 10.92 19.00 3.33
N ARG A 90 11.83 18.22 3.91
CA ARG A 90 12.24 16.92 3.36
C ARG A 90 11.14 15.87 3.41
N LEU A 91 10.36 15.80 4.49
CA LEU A 91 9.19 14.93 4.56
C LEU A 91 8.16 15.29 3.48
N SER A 92 7.91 16.58 3.26
CA SER A 92 7.01 17.03 2.19
C SER A 92 7.51 16.63 0.79
N ARG A 93 8.81 16.82 0.49
CA ARG A 93 9.41 16.35 -0.77
C ARG A 93 9.33 14.84 -0.92
N LEU A 94 9.59 14.10 0.16
CA LEU A 94 9.51 12.65 0.17
C LEU A 94 8.09 12.17 -0.13
N ALA A 95 7.06 12.82 0.43
CA ALA A 95 5.66 12.52 0.14
C ALA A 95 5.31 12.73 -1.34
N MET A 96 5.76 13.83 -1.94
CA MET A 96 5.54 14.08 -3.37
C MET A 96 6.23 13.04 -4.27
N LEU A 97 7.42 12.56 -3.88
CA LEU A 97 8.20 11.61 -4.68
C LEU A 97 7.79 10.15 -4.49
N ALA A 98 7.16 9.83 -3.36
CA ALA A 98 6.68 8.48 -3.04
C ALA A 98 5.59 8.02 -4.01
N GLU A 99 4.75 8.96 -4.44
CA GLU A 99 3.73 8.78 -5.46
C GLU A 99 4.30 9.19 -6.83
N GLY A 100 4.40 8.26 -7.77
CA GLY A 100 4.91 8.58 -9.10
C GLY A 100 5.19 7.36 -9.95
N GLU A 101 5.72 7.59 -11.15
CA GLU A 101 5.82 6.53 -12.14
C GLU A 101 6.69 5.35 -11.71
N ALA A 102 6.21 4.15 -12.04
CA ALA A 102 6.85 2.89 -11.71
C ALA A 102 7.91 2.46 -12.75
N GLY A 103 7.78 2.95 -13.98
CA GLY A 103 8.57 2.50 -15.12
C GLY A 103 7.87 1.41 -15.94
N ALA A 104 8.41 1.12 -17.11
CA ALA A 104 7.93 0.08 -18.02
C ALA A 104 8.63 -1.27 -17.78
N ASP A 105 9.92 -1.27 -17.43
CA ASP A 105 10.68 -2.47 -17.07
C ASP A 105 10.17 -3.08 -15.74
N PRO A 106 9.73 -4.35 -15.73
CA PRO A 106 9.26 -5.02 -14.52
C PRO A 106 10.27 -5.02 -13.36
N ALA A 107 11.56 -5.19 -13.65
CA ALA A 107 12.59 -5.23 -12.60
C ALA A 107 12.80 -3.84 -11.99
N LEU A 108 12.82 -2.79 -12.82
CA LEU A 108 12.87 -1.41 -12.34
C LEU A 108 11.64 -1.06 -11.51
N ARG A 109 10.46 -1.51 -11.93
CA ARG A 109 9.22 -1.31 -11.20
C ARG A 109 9.27 -1.91 -9.81
N GLU A 110 9.69 -3.17 -9.68
CA GLU A 110 9.84 -3.82 -8.38
C GLU A 110 10.76 -3.02 -7.43
N ILE A 111 11.91 -2.59 -7.94
CA ILE A 111 12.88 -1.79 -7.16
C ILE A 111 12.26 -0.46 -6.74
N THR A 112 11.60 0.24 -7.67
CA THR A 112 11.06 1.58 -7.40
C THR A 112 9.84 1.51 -6.47
N ASP A 113 9.03 0.45 -6.56
CA ASP A 113 7.93 0.17 -5.64
C ASP A 113 8.45 -0.13 -4.22
N ALA A 114 9.55 -0.89 -4.09
CA ALA A 114 10.19 -1.14 -2.80
C ALA A 114 10.75 0.16 -2.16
N ILE A 115 11.36 1.02 -2.98
CA ILE A 115 11.82 2.35 -2.53
C ILE A 115 10.65 3.23 -2.08
N SER A 116 9.55 3.27 -2.86
CA SER A 116 8.33 4.01 -2.51
C SER A 116 7.67 3.45 -1.24
N LEU A 117 7.66 2.13 -1.04
CA LEU A 117 7.17 1.52 0.20
C LEU A 117 7.98 1.99 1.41
N ARG A 118 9.31 2.03 1.30
CA ARG A 118 10.16 2.54 2.38
C ARG A 118 9.86 4.01 2.68
N ALA A 119 9.70 4.84 1.64
CA ALA A 119 9.31 6.24 1.82
C ALA A 119 7.98 6.39 2.58
N ARG A 120 6.94 5.65 2.17
CA ARG A 120 5.63 5.67 2.84
C ARG A 120 5.70 5.22 4.30
N ILE A 121 6.51 4.21 4.61
CA ILE A 121 6.75 3.78 5.99
C ILE A 121 7.39 4.91 6.81
N GLU A 122 8.40 5.60 6.28
CA GLU A 122 9.04 6.70 7.00
C GLU A 122 8.12 7.89 7.23
N LEU A 123 7.27 8.22 6.25
CA LEU A 123 6.23 9.24 6.36
C LEU A 123 5.22 8.87 7.44
N ALA A 124 4.68 7.65 7.41
CA ALA A 124 3.71 7.16 8.40
C ALA A 124 4.26 7.21 9.83
N ARG A 125 5.55 6.92 10.03
CA ARG A 125 6.20 7.02 11.35
C ARG A 125 6.30 8.44 11.90
N ARG A 126 6.24 9.46 11.03
CA ARG A 126 6.50 10.87 11.38
C ARG A 126 5.26 11.76 11.25
N GLY A 127 4.09 11.15 11.04
CA GLY A 127 2.83 11.84 10.83
C GLY A 127 2.51 11.94 9.35
N GLY A 128 1.71 10.99 8.87
CA GLY A 128 0.73 11.30 7.82
C GLY A 128 -0.39 12.15 8.39
#